data_AF-A0A913YAG6-F1
#
_entry.id   AF-A0A913YAG6-F1
#
_cell.length_a   1.000
_cell.length_b   1.000
_cell.length_c   1.000
_cell.angle_alpha   90.00
_cell.angle_beta   90.00
_cell.angle_gamma   90.00
#
_symmetry.space_group_name_H-M   'P 1'
#
loop_
_entity.id
_entity.type
_entity.pdbx_description
1 polymer ?
#
loop_
_entity_poly.entity_id
_entity_poly.type
_entity_poly.pdbx_seq_one_letter_code
_entity_poly.pdbx_strand_id
1 'polypeptide(L)'
;MSENKPWRESVQEKMQDLLDCFQKREAELTRLAEQLEHQRNELENETMKRKRATDQDITEQYRQLDDEKRRFETELKRMADTKEFQSSRIQLDIGGHKYTTSLSTLRKDPDSMLAAMFSGRHQLVNESDGSYFIDRDGTYFRYILNYLRDDFQVDTFPKDEVTLKEIQNEGRYYQLLGLVGAIEELLNPPPPAPDFTQEEINDMIATVSRQTDGQLISPSISPGRHIDFIFHHMTKSNIDFSGKNLSGLTFAHTTFAHNVSFVNSMLVNTCFYGCEFASHVVVDFSGADVSGADFRQCRCVQGGPNAFGGQSTSSIQGGGGGVMFGSSCSSFIQLIRMNQVKFLGAKHIGTKFDPTILDVIKF
;
A
#
# COMPACT_ATOMS: atom_id res chain seq x y z
N MET A 1 117.21 36.03 -54.94
CA MET A 1 116.63 34.90 -54.18
C MET A 1 115.14 34.89 -54.44
N SER A 2 114.73 34.02 -55.36
CA SER A 2 113.46 34.03 -56.11
C SER A 2 112.62 32.78 -55.80
N GLU A 3 112.61 32.33 -54.55
CA GLU A 3 112.07 31.00 -54.20
C GLU A 3 110.89 31.00 -53.21
N ASN A 4 110.31 32.16 -52.90
CA ASN A 4 109.22 32.24 -51.91
C ASN A 4 107.90 32.83 -52.44
N LYS A 5 107.77 33.01 -53.76
CA LYS A 5 106.53 33.52 -54.39
C LYS A 5 105.36 32.51 -54.39
N PRO A 6 105.55 31.22 -54.76
CA PRO A 6 104.45 30.25 -54.83
C PRO A 6 103.85 29.94 -53.44
N TRP A 7 104.69 29.90 -52.41
CA TRP A 7 104.25 29.67 -51.03
C TRP A 7 103.47 30.86 -50.47
N ARG A 8 103.90 32.10 -50.75
CA ARG A 8 103.19 33.31 -50.32
C ARG A 8 101.82 33.44 -50.96
N GLU A 9 101.70 33.14 -52.26
CA GLU A 9 100.42 33.15 -52.98
C GLU A 9 99.47 32.07 -52.46
N SER A 10 99.95 30.84 -52.23
CA SER A 10 99.14 29.76 -51.65
C SER A 10 98.69 30.03 -50.21
N VAL A 11 99.52 30.69 -49.40
CA VAL A 11 99.15 31.13 -48.05
C VAL A 11 98.12 32.27 -48.10
N GLN A 12 98.24 33.22 -49.03
CA GLN A 12 97.26 34.28 -49.23
C GLN A 12 95.91 33.73 -49.71
N GLU A 13 95.90 32.78 -50.64
CA GLU A 13 94.69 32.12 -51.14
C GLU A 13 93.97 31.36 -50.01
N LYS A 14 94.70 30.52 -49.25
CA LYS A 14 94.12 29.82 -48.09
C LYS A 14 93.62 30.77 -47.01
N MET A 15 94.29 31.90 -46.80
CA MET A 15 93.84 32.92 -45.84
C MET A 15 92.58 33.62 -46.34
N GLN A 16 92.47 33.88 -47.64
CA GLN A 16 91.28 34.46 -48.27
C GLN A 16 90.08 33.50 -48.24
N ASP A 17 90.29 32.21 -48.50
CA ASP A 17 89.25 31.17 -48.38
C ASP A 17 88.77 31.03 -46.93
N LEU A 18 89.69 31.12 -45.97
CA LEU A 18 89.35 31.11 -44.53
C LEU A 18 88.49 32.32 -44.16
N LEU A 19 88.86 33.51 -44.66
CA LEU A 19 88.11 34.75 -44.48
C LEU A 19 86.70 34.66 -45.06
N ASP A 20 86.55 34.15 -46.28
CA ASP A 20 85.24 33.95 -46.92
C ASP A 20 84.39 32.90 -46.17
N CYS A 21 85.02 31.84 -45.66
CA CYS A 21 84.36 30.85 -44.80
C CYS A 21 83.87 31.46 -43.47
N PHE A 22 84.67 32.30 -42.83
CA PHE A 22 84.26 33.02 -41.62
C PHE A 22 83.11 33.98 -41.90
N GLN A 23 83.17 34.75 -42.99
CA GLN A 23 82.11 35.68 -43.39
C GLN A 23 80.80 34.94 -43.69
N LYS A 24 80.86 33.79 -44.39
CA LYS A 24 79.68 32.93 -44.64
C LYS A 24 79.07 32.41 -43.33
N ARG A 25 79.91 31.95 -42.40
CA ARG A 25 79.45 31.45 -41.10
C ARG A 25 78.89 32.55 -40.21
N GLU A 26 79.46 33.75 -40.25
CA GLU A 26 78.94 34.94 -39.56
C GLU A 26 77.58 35.35 -40.12
N ALA A 27 77.42 35.35 -41.44
CA ALA A 27 76.13 35.58 -42.10
C ALA A 27 75.10 34.50 -41.75
N GLU A 28 75.50 33.23 -41.69
CA GLU A 28 74.63 32.11 -41.29
C GLU A 28 74.19 32.23 -39.83
N LEU A 29 75.11 32.53 -38.91
CA LEU A 29 74.80 32.76 -37.50
C LEU A 29 73.87 33.95 -37.29
N THR A 30 74.06 35.03 -38.04
CA THR A 30 73.19 36.20 -38.00
C THR A 30 71.78 35.83 -38.45
N ARG A 31 71.65 35.12 -39.57
CA ARG A 31 70.36 34.64 -40.06
C ARG A 31 69.66 33.69 -39.08
N LEU A 32 70.40 32.79 -38.44
CA LEU A 32 69.86 31.87 -37.44
C LEU A 32 69.40 32.62 -36.18
N ALA A 33 70.16 33.64 -35.74
CA ALA A 33 69.78 34.49 -34.62
C ALA A 33 68.49 35.26 -34.89
N GLU A 34 68.35 35.85 -36.09
CA GLU A 34 67.12 36.52 -36.53
C GLU A 34 65.93 35.55 -36.57
N GLN A 35 66.14 34.32 -37.06
CA GLN A 35 65.09 33.30 -37.11
C GLN A 35 64.66 32.85 -35.71
N LEU A 36 65.59 32.66 -34.78
CA LEU A 36 65.30 32.32 -33.39
C LEU A 36 64.56 33.45 -32.66
N GLU A 37 64.93 34.71 -32.93
CA GLU A 37 64.24 35.86 -32.37
C GLU A 37 62.81 35.95 -32.90
N HIS A 38 62.60 35.72 -34.19
CA HIS A 38 61.27 35.67 -34.78
C HIS A 38 60.40 34.57 -34.15
N GLN A 39 60.93 33.34 -34.04
CA GLN A 39 60.23 32.22 -33.42
C GLN A 39 59.91 32.47 -31.94
N ARG A 40 60.83 33.09 -31.19
CA ARG A 40 60.58 33.47 -29.79
C ARG A 40 59.42 34.46 -29.70
N ASN A 41 59.44 35.50 -30.53
CA ASN A 41 58.39 36.53 -30.51
C ASN A 41 57.02 35.97 -30.92
N GLU A 42 56.99 35.03 -31.87
CA GLU A 42 55.76 34.31 -32.24
C GLU A 42 55.22 33.47 -31.08
N LEU A 43 56.07 32.68 -30.42
CA LEU A 43 55.69 31.86 -29.28
C LEU A 43 55.21 32.70 -28.09
N GLU A 44 55.88 33.82 -27.81
CA GLU A 44 55.46 34.77 -26.77
C GLU A 44 54.09 35.39 -27.09
N ASN A 45 53.85 35.76 -28.34
CA ASN A 45 52.55 36.30 -28.75
C ASN A 45 51.44 35.24 -28.67
N GLU A 46 51.73 33.99 -29.06
CA GLU A 46 50.76 32.90 -28.97
C GLU A 46 50.44 32.54 -27.51
N THR A 47 51.45 32.42 -26.66
CA THR A 47 51.27 32.16 -25.23
C THR A 47 50.53 33.30 -24.54
N MET A 48 50.81 34.56 -24.88
CA MET A 48 50.08 35.72 -24.36
C MET A 48 48.61 35.71 -24.80
N LYS A 49 48.31 35.35 -26.06
CA LYS A 49 46.93 35.20 -26.55
C LYS A 49 46.19 34.09 -25.82
N ARG A 50 46.80 32.91 -25.65
CA ARG A 50 46.20 31.78 -24.91
C ARG A 50 45.92 32.17 -23.46
N LYS A 51 46.88 32.81 -22.79
CA LYS A 51 46.71 33.29 -21.41
C LYS A 51 45.55 34.28 -21.30
N ARG A 52 45.49 35.29 -22.18
CA ARG A 52 44.37 36.26 -22.20
C ARG A 52 43.02 35.59 -22.43
N ALA A 53 42.94 34.62 -23.34
CA ALA A 53 41.70 33.88 -23.59
C ALA A 53 41.27 33.08 -22.37
N THR A 54 42.20 32.40 -21.69
CA THR A 54 41.92 31.66 -20.45
C THR A 54 41.53 32.59 -19.31
N ASP A 55 42.22 33.72 -19.14
CA ASP A 55 41.89 34.72 -18.11
C ASP A 55 40.48 35.31 -18.33
N GLN A 56 40.10 35.53 -19.59
CA GLN A 56 38.75 35.95 -19.97
C GLN A 56 37.70 34.89 -19.65
N ASP A 57 37.95 33.63 -20.01
CA ASP A 57 37.04 32.52 -19.73
C ASP A 57 36.85 32.30 -18.22
N ILE A 58 37.94 32.31 -17.45
CA ILE A 58 37.91 32.23 -15.98
C ILE A 58 37.09 33.37 -15.38
N THR A 59 37.30 34.61 -15.87
CA THR A 59 36.55 35.77 -15.38
C THR A 59 35.05 35.64 -15.65
N GLU A 60 34.68 35.16 -16.83
CA GLU A 60 33.29 34.93 -17.18
C GLU A 60 32.67 33.79 -16.36
N GLN A 61 33.40 32.70 -16.14
CA GLN A 61 32.95 31.61 -15.25
C GLN A 61 32.71 32.11 -13.81
N TYR A 62 33.62 32.91 -13.25
CA TYR A 62 33.43 33.49 -11.92
C TYR A 62 32.21 34.43 -11.86
N ARG A 63 31.95 35.19 -12.92
CA ARG A 63 30.77 36.05 -13.01
C ARG A 63 29.49 35.23 -13.02
N GLN A 64 29.44 34.17 -13.83
CA GLN A 64 28.29 33.26 -13.87
C GLN A 64 28.04 32.59 -12.52
N LEU A 65 29.11 32.15 -11.84
CA LEU A 65 29.02 31.58 -10.50
C LEU A 65 28.49 32.60 -9.46
N ASP A 66 28.90 33.87 -9.52
CA ASP A 66 28.39 34.90 -8.60
C ASP A 66 26.90 35.19 -8.85
N ASP A 67 26.49 35.28 -10.12
CA ASP A 67 25.09 35.48 -10.49
C ASP A 67 24.22 34.27 -10.08
N GLU A 68 24.71 33.04 -10.26
CA GLU A 68 24.05 31.82 -9.83
C GLU A 68 23.93 31.78 -8.29
N LYS A 69 25.02 32.08 -7.58
CA LYS A 69 25.03 32.16 -6.11
C LYS A 69 24.01 33.16 -5.59
N ARG A 70 23.91 34.36 -6.18
CA ARG A 70 22.92 35.37 -5.77
C ARG A 70 21.48 34.91 -6.00
N ARG A 71 21.22 34.18 -7.08
CA ARG A 71 19.89 33.58 -7.33
C ARG A 71 19.56 32.55 -6.26
N PHE A 72 20.49 31.65 -5.95
CA PHE A 72 20.32 30.67 -4.89
C PHE A 72 20.12 31.31 -3.52
N GLU A 73 20.88 32.34 -3.17
CA GLU A 73 20.73 33.07 -1.90
C GLU A 73 19.35 33.75 -1.80
N THR A 74 18.89 34.35 -2.89
CA THR A 74 17.55 34.97 -2.95
C THR A 74 16.45 33.93 -2.75
N GLU A 75 16.58 32.78 -3.40
CA GLU A 75 15.60 31.69 -3.28
C GLU A 75 15.62 31.07 -1.88
N LEU A 76 16.82 30.85 -1.32
CA LEU A 76 16.99 30.37 0.05
C LEU A 76 16.34 31.32 1.06
N LYS A 77 16.48 32.64 0.87
CA LYS A 77 15.81 33.64 1.69
C LYS A 77 14.29 33.55 1.56
N ARG A 78 13.74 33.43 0.34
CA ARG A 78 12.29 33.26 0.12
C ARG A 78 11.74 31.99 0.77
N MET A 79 12.49 30.89 0.70
CA MET A 79 12.14 29.63 1.35
C MET A 79 12.16 29.77 2.87
N ALA A 80 13.15 30.49 3.43
CA ALA A 80 13.23 30.78 4.86
C ALA A 80 12.06 31.64 5.34
N ASP A 81 11.74 32.73 4.63
CA ASP A 81 10.63 33.63 4.96
C ASP A 81 9.28 32.88 4.91
N THR A 82 9.09 32.01 3.90
CA THR A 82 7.89 31.17 3.79
C THR A 82 7.78 30.19 4.95
N LYS A 83 8.90 29.56 5.34
CA LYS A 83 8.95 28.63 6.46
C LYS A 83 8.64 29.34 7.78
N GLU A 84 9.19 30.54 8.00
CA GLU A 84 8.95 31.35 9.19
C GLU A 84 7.49 31.82 9.29
N PHE A 85 6.89 32.20 8.16
CA PHE A 85 5.47 32.52 8.10
C PHE A 85 4.60 31.29 8.43
N GLN A 86 4.93 30.12 7.89
CA GLN A 86 4.21 28.88 8.19
C GLN A 86 4.41 28.37 9.62
N SER A 87 5.56 28.66 10.25
CA SER A 87 5.84 28.31 11.65
C SER A 87 5.43 29.40 12.64
N SER A 88 4.93 30.54 12.17
CA SER A 88 4.48 31.65 13.01
C SER A 88 3.43 31.17 14.00
N ARG A 89 3.64 31.53 15.27
CA ARG A 89 2.85 31.09 16.41
C ARG A 89 1.48 31.77 16.38
N ILE A 90 0.43 30.97 16.44
CA ILE A 90 -0.97 31.38 16.56
C ILE A 90 -1.47 31.05 17.97
N GLN A 91 -2.21 31.98 18.54
CA GLN A 91 -2.99 31.77 19.77
C GLN A 91 -4.47 31.61 19.41
N LEU A 92 -5.09 30.59 19.97
CA LEU A 92 -6.51 30.29 19.81
C LEU A 92 -7.19 30.32 21.17
N ASP A 93 -8.38 30.89 21.24
CA ASP A 93 -9.28 30.79 22.38
C ASP A 93 -10.50 29.94 21.96
N ILE A 94 -10.61 28.74 22.52
CA ILE A 94 -11.68 27.78 22.20
C ILE A 94 -12.62 27.71 23.40
N GLY A 95 -13.70 28.48 23.38
CA GLY A 95 -14.69 28.54 24.46
C GLY A 95 -14.09 28.89 25.83
N GLY A 96 -13.03 29.71 25.88
CA GLY A 96 -12.31 30.08 27.09
C GLY A 96 -10.99 29.30 27.31
N HIS A 97 -10.72 28.27 26.50
CA HIS A 97 -9.47 27.50 26.58
C HIS A 97 -8.42 28.04 25.62
N LYS A 98 -7.29 28.51 26.17
CA LYS A 98 -6.20 29.06 25.36
C LYS A 98 -5.26 27.97 24.85
N TYR A 99 -5.14 27.87 23.53
CA TYR A 99 -4.21 27.00 22.83
C TYR A 99 -3.18 27.81 22.04
N THR A 100 -2.00 27.23 21.87
CA THR A 100 -0.92 27.81 21.05
C THR A 100 -0.43 26.78 20.06
N THR A 101 -0.37 27.16 18.79
CA THR A 101 0.04 26.29 17.69
C THR A 101 0.66 27.08 16.53
N SER A 102 0.94 26.46 15.39
CA SER A 102 1.42 27.13 14.16
C SER A 102 0.37 27.11 13.04
N LEU A 103 0.52 28.02 12.07
CA LEU A 103 -0.26 28.00 10.83
C LEU A 103 -0.15 26.66 10.09
N SER A 104 1.05 26.08 10.06
CA SER A 104 1.29 24.79 9.42
C SER A 104 0.43 23.66 9.99
N THR A 105 0.22 23.63 11.31
CA THR A 105 -0.64 22.62 11.96
C THR A 105 -2.11 22.86 11.61
N LEU A 106 -2.59 24.11 11.68
CA LEU A 106 -4.00 24.42 11.40
C LEU A 106 -4.39 24.21 9.93
N ARG A 107 -3.41 24.28 9.02
CA ARG A 107 -3.59 24.05 7.58
C ARG A 107 -3.17 22.64 7.13
N LYS A 108 -2.87 21.73 8.07
CA LYS A 108 -2.41 20.37 7.76
C LYS A 108 -3.43 19.60 6.91
N ASP A 109 -4.71 19.71 7.27
CA ASP A 109 -5.83 19.18 6.50
C ASP A 109 -6.44 20.31 5.65
N PRO A 110 -6.21 20.34 4.33
CA PRO A 110 -6.63 21.45 3.46
C PRO A 110 -8.15 21.58 3.32
N ASP A 111 -8.90 20.51 3.56
CA ASP A 111 -10.36 20.49 3.44
C ASP A 111 -11.05 20.84 4.77
N SER A 112 -10.28 21.02 5.85
CA SER A 112 -10.80 21.37 7.16
C SER A 112 -11.26 22.82 7.26
N MET A 113 -12.20 23.07 8.18
CA MET A 113 -12.65 24.42 8.52
C MET A 113 -11.49 25.30 9.01
N LEU A 114 -10.58 24.73 9.81
CA LEU A 114 -9.41 25.45 10.34
C LEU A 114 -8.47 25.89 9.22
N ALA A 115 -8.22 25.05 8.22
CA ALA A 115 -7.43 25.44 7.06
C ALA A 115 -8.11 26.56 6.26
N ALA A 116 -9.43 26.51 6.10
CA ALA A 116 -10.19 27.55 5.43
C ALA A 116 -10.16 28.89 6.19
N MET A 117 -10.41 28.87 7.50
CA MET A 117 -10.35 30.05 8.38
C MET A 117 -8.97 30.70 8.31
N PHE A 118 -7.93 29.91 8.50
CA PHE A 118 -6.56 30.39 8.51
C PHE A 118 -5.95 30.49 7.12
N SER A 119 -6.69 30.37 6.02
CA SER A 119 -6.16 30.40 4.64
C SER A 119 -5.66 31.79 4.20
N GLY A 120 -6.02 32.86 4.93
CA GLY A 120 -5.75 34.25 4.56
C GLY A 120 -6.75 34.84 3.57
N ARG A 121 -7.76 34.07 3.15
CA ARG A 121 -8.85 34.54 2.27
C ARG A 121 -9.99 35.24 3.00
N HIS A 122 -10.09 35.07 4.31
CA HIS A 122 -11.11 35.67 5.16
C HIS A 122 -10.47 36.57 6.21
N GLN A 123 -11.05 37.75 6.46
CA GLN A 123 -10.66 38.60 7.59
C GLN A 123 -11.15 37.93 8.87
N LEU A 124 -10.23 37.29 9.58
CA LEU A 124 -10.49 36.81 10.93
C LEU A 124 -10.38 37.98 11.90
N VAL A 125 -11.40 38.19 12.73
CA VAL A 125 -11.36 39.18 13.81
C VAL A 125 -10.57 38.56 14.96
N ASN A 126 -9.45 39.17 15.33
CA ASN A 126 -8.69 38.81 16.51
C ASN A 126 -9.25 39.51 17.75
N GLU A 127 -9.11 38.88 18.91
CA GLU A 127 -9.39 39.51 20.19
C GLU A 127 -8.34 40.60 20.52
N SER A 128 -8.61 41.38 21.56
CA SER A 128 -7.69 42.44 22.01
C SER A 128 -6.30 41.94 22.41
N ASP A 129 -6.18 40.65 22.76
CA ASP A 129 -4.91 40.01 23.10
C ASP A 129 -4.20 39.37 21.89
N GLY A 130 -4.81 39.42 20.69
CA GLY A 130 -4.27 38.84 19.47
C GLY A 130 -4.61 37.36 19.25
N SER A 131 -5.41 36.75 20.12
CA SER A 131 -5.91 35.38 19.93
C SER A 131 -7.14 35.35 19.00
N TYR A 132 -7.40 34.16 18.42
CA TYR A 132 -8.60 33.92 17.60
C TYR A 132 -9.62 33.12 18.40
N PHE A 133 -10.81 33.68 18.59
CA PHE A 133 -11.88 33.05 19.33
C PHE A 133 -12.71 32.09 18.45
N ILE A 134 -12.99 30.92 18.98
CA ILE A 134 -13.90 29.93 18.42
C ILE A 134 -14.87 29.50 19.54
N ASP A 135 -16.17 29.70 19.30
CA ASP A 135 -17.24 29.38 20.26
C ASP A 135 -17.55 27.87 20.25
N ARG A 136 -16.60 27.08 20.76
CA ARG A 136 -16.66 25.60 20.87
C ARG A 136 -16.10 25.12 22.18
N ASP A 137 -16.37 23.85 22.50
CA ASP A 137 -15.85 23.23 23.71
C ASP A 137 -14.33 23.00 23.60
N GLY A 138 -13.57 23.75 24.38
CA GLY A 138 -12.12 23.62 24.45
C GLY A 138 -11.64 22.32 25.06
N THR A 139 -12.47 21.60 25.84
CA THR A 139 -12.10 20.37 26.54
C THR A 139 -11.56 19.31 25.59
N TYR A 140 -12.20 19.14 24.43
CA TYR A 140 -11.86 18.13 23.44
C TYR A 140 -10.91 18.64 22.35
N PHE A 141 -10.66 19.95 22.29
CA PHE A 141 -9.81 20.55 21.26
C PHE A 141 -8.36 20.05 21.30
N ARG A 142 -7.88 19.58 22.46
CA ARG A 142 -6.58 18.91 22.56
C ARG A 142 -6.42 17.74 21.58
N TYR A 143 -7.47 16.92 21.40
CA TYR A 143 -7.45 15.76 20.50
C TYR A 143 -7.45 16.19 19.04
N ILE A 144 -8.24 17.22 18.72
CA ILE A 144 -8.24 17.86 17.39
C ILE A 144 -6.84 18.37 17.05
N LEU A 145 -6.19 19.07 17.98
CA LEU A 145 -4.88 19.66 17.76
C LEU A 145 -3.78 18.60 17.62
N ASN A 146 -3.85 17.51 18.39
CA ASN A 146 -2.90 16.41 18.28
C ASN A 146 -3.09 15.63 16.98
N TYR A 147 -4.32 15.39 16.54
CA TYR A 147 -4.61 14.81 15.22
C TYR A 147 -3.95 15.63 14.09
N LEU A 148 -4.07 16.97 14.15
CA LEU A 148 -3.43 17.84 13.15
C LEU A 148 -1.90 17.87 13.22
N ARG A 149 -1.28 17.37 14.31
CA ARG A 149 0.18 17.31 14.48
C ARG A 149 0.75 15.98 14.00
N ASP A 150 0.18 14.87 14.48
CA ASP A 150 0.77 13.54 14.40
C ASP A 150 -0.11 12.52 13.66
N ASP A 151 -1.15 13.01 12.96
CA ASP A 151 -2.23 12.20 12.36
C ASP A 151 -2.99 11.37 13.42
N PHE A 152 -3.84 10.43 13.00
CA PHE A 152 -4.65 9.64 13.93
C PHE A 152 -3.81 8.58 14.65
N GLN A 153 -3.74 8.67 15.98
CA GLN A 153 -2.99 7.76 16.84
C GLN A 153 -3.91 7.17 17.92
N VAL A 154 -4.36 5.93 17.76
CA VAL A 154 -5.34 5.27 18.64
C VAL A 154 -4.99 5.39 20.12
N ASP A 155 -3.71 5.19 20.48
CA ASP A 155 -3.25 5.20 21.87
C ASP A 155 -3.38 6.57 22.57
N THR A 156 -3.54 7.65 21.81
CA THR A 156 -3.68 9.01 22.34
C THR A 156 -5.13 9.38 22.64
N PHE A 157 -6.10 8.57 22.19
CA PHE A 157 -7.52 8.81 22.36
C PHE A 157 -8.09 8.06 23.58
N PRO A 158 -9.15 8.60 24.23
CA PRO A 158 -9.83 7.91 25.32
C PRO A 158 -10.53 6.65 24.83
N LYS A 159 -10.66 5.66 25.71
CA LYS A 159 -11.44 4.44 25.44
C LYS A 159 -12.93 4.57 25.79
N ASP A 160 -13.30 5.69 26.41
CA ASP A 160 -14.66 5.98 26.83
C ASP A 160 -15.52 6.38 25.62
N GLU A 161 -16.63 5.67 25.42
CA GLU A 161 -17.49 5.82 24.25
C GLU A 161 -18.14 7.21 24.17
N VAL A 162 -18.56 7.76 25.31
CA VAL A 162 -19.20 9.09 25.38
C VAL A 162 -18.19 10.14 24.95
N THR A 163 -16.99 10.09 25.51
CA THR A 163 -15.89 10.99 25.19
C THR A 163 -15.49 10.90 23.71
N LEU A 164 -15.42 9.69 23.14
CA LEU A 164 -15.15 9.50 21.72
C LEU A 164 -16.22 10.13 20.83
N LYS A 165 -17.50 10.01 21.20
CA LYS A 165 -18.61 10.66 20.48
C LYS A 165 -18.53 12.19 20.56
N GLU A 166 -18.16 12.76 21.69
CA GLU A 166 -17.96 14.21 21.80
C GLU A 166 -16.78 14.69 20.94
N ILE A 167 -15.66 13.95 20.95
CA ILE A 167 -14.53 14.25 20.05
C ILE A 167 -14.95 14.12 18.57
N GLN A 168 -15.79 13.12 18.24
CA GLN A 168 -16.35 12.97 16.90
C GLN A 168 -17.22 14.17 16.51
N ASN A 169 -18.02 14.70 17.42
CA ASN A 169 -18.85 15.90 17.20
C ASN A 169 -17.97 17.13 16.91
N GLU A 170 -16.89 17.33 17.67
CA GLU A 170 -15.92 18.38 17.38
C GLU A 170 -15.22 18.14 16.03
N GLY A 171 -14.82 16.91 15.72
CA GLY A 171 -14.23 16.54 14.44
C GLY A 171 -15.13 16.88 13.26
N ARG A 172 -16.45 16.66 13.38
CA ARG A 172 -17.45 17.08 12.39
C ARG A 172 -17.54 18.59 12.26
N TYR A 173 -17.53 19.33 13.38
CA TYR A 173 -17.55 20.79 13.37
C TYR A 173 -16.34 21.38 12.64
N TYR A 174 -15.13 20.91 12.96
CA TYR A 174 -13.90 21.35 12.30
C TYR A 174 -13.71 20.76 10.88
N GLN A 175 -14.66 19.95 10.40
CA GLN A 175 -14.65 19.30 9.09
C GLN A 175 -13.44 18.38 8.86
N LEU A 176 -13.00 17.68 9.92
CA LEU A 176 -11.89 16.73 9.87
C LEU A 176 -12.41 15.32 9.59
N LEU A 177 -12.76 15.06 8.33
CA LEU A 177 -13.43 13.80 7.94
C LEU A 177 -12.56 12.57 8.23
N GLY A 178 -11.24 12.67 8.08
CA GLY A 178 -10.31 11.59 8.42
C GLY A 178 -10.37 11.20 9.90
N LEU A 179 -10.46 12.19 10.79
CA LEU A 179 -10.63 11.96 12.23
C LEU A 179 -11.99 11.34 12.55
N VAL A 180 -13.07 11.84 11.93
CA VAL A 180 -14.43 11.34 12.16
C VAL A 180 -14.54 9.87 11.78
N GLY A 181 -14.02 9.50 10.61
CA GLY A 181 -14.03 8.11 10.14
C GLY A 181 -13.21 7.19 11.04
N ALA A 182 -12.03 7.64 11.50
CA ALA A 182 -11.19 6.85 12.39
C ALA A 182 -11.83 6.62 13.77
N ILE A 183 -12.54 7.62 14.32
CA ILE A 183 -13.30 7.45 15.56
C ILE A 183 -14.52 6.54 15.34
N GLU A 184 -15.18 6.64 14.20
CA GLU A 184 -16.31 5.76 13.85
C GLU A 184 -15.88 4.30 13.78
N GLU A 185 -14.69 4.02 13.24
CA GLU A 185 -14.10 2.68 13.23
C GLU A 185 -13.73 2.20 14.65
N LEU A 186 -13.31 3.08 15.55
CA LEU A 186 -13.10 2.73 16.97
C LEU A 186 -14.40 2.42 17.71
N LEU A 187 -15.47 3.16 17.42
CA LEU A 187 -16.79 2.97 18.05
C LEU A 187 -17.52 1.74 17.49
N ASN A 188 -17.36 1.50 16.19
CA ASN A 188 -17.96 0.38 15.47
C ASN A 188 -16.85 -0.37 14.74
N PRO A 189 -16.04 -1.17 15.45
CA PRO A 189 -15.01 -1.95 14.78
C PRO A 189 -15.68 -2.82 13.71
N PRO A 190 -15.09 -2.91 12.51
CA PRO A 190 -15.59 -3.83 11.51
C PRO A 190 -15.67 -5.23 12.13
N PRO A 191 -16.66 -6.06 11.72
CA PRO A 191 -16.73 -7.44 12.19
C PRO A 191 -15.35 -8.08 12.06
N PRO A 192 -14.91 -8.88 13.04
CA PRO A 192 -13.63 -9.55 12.94
C PRO A 192 -13.55 -10.25 11.57
N ALA A 193 -12.40 -10.14 10.92
CA ALA A 193 -12.16 -10.84 9.67
C ALA A 193 -12.48 -12.33 9.86
N PRO A 194 -12.99 -13.03 8.83
CA PRO A 194 -13.18 -14.46 8.93
C PRO A 194 -11.85 -15.15 9.26
N ASP A 195 -11.92 -16.21 10.05
CA ASP A 195 -10.76 -17.02 10.45
C ASP A 195 -10.10 -17.72 9.25
N PHE A 196 -10.80 -17.76 8.10
CA PHE A 196 -10.38 -18.43 6.88
C PHE A 196 -10.62 -17.55 5.65
N THR A 197 -9.80 -17.73 4.62
CA THR A 197 -10.08 -17.20 3.28
C THR A 197 -10.98 -18.15 2.48
N GLN A 198 -11.55 -17.65 1.38
CA GLN A 198 -12.36 -18.50 0.50
C GLN A 198 -11.53 -19.60 -0.16
N GLU A 199 -10.28 -19.31 -0.51
CA GLU A 199 -9.35 -20.28 -1.08
C GLU A 199 -9.04 -21.41 -0.09
N GLU A 200 -8.81 -21.08 1.18
CA GLU A 200 -8.59 -22.07 2.23
C GLU A 200 -9.80 -22.99 2.38
N ILE A 201 -11.03 -22.44 2.38
CA ILE A 201 -12.26 -23.25 2.42
C ILE A 201 -12.36 -24.19 1.22
N ASN A 202 -12.11 -23.68 0.02
CA ASN A 202 -12.16 -24.47 -1.21
C ASN A 202 -11.13 -25.60 -1.20
N ASP A 203 -9.91 -25.33 -0.73
CA ASP A 203 -8.85 -26.33 -0.62
C ASP A 203 -9.16 -27.39 0.44
N MET A 204 -9.76 -27.01 1.56
CA MET A 204 -10.21 -27.93 2.61
C MET A 204 -11.29 -28.89 2.07
N ILE A 205 -12.32 -28.36 1.41
CA ILE A 205 -13.39 -29.16 0.80
C ILE A 205 -12.82 -30.09 -0.28
N ALA A 206 -11.97 -29.58 -1.17
CA ALA A 206 -11.38 -30.36 -2.26
C ALA A 206 -10.42 -31.46 -1.75
N THR A 207 -9.70 -31.23 -0.66
CA THR A 207 -8.81 -32.23 -0.06
C THR A 207 -9.61 -33.39 0.53
N VAL A 208 -10.72 -33.07 1.20
CA VAL A 208 -11.62 -34.07 1.78
C VAL A 208 -12.35 -34.86 0.68
N SER A 209 -12.78 -34.22 -0.41
CA SER A 209 -13.35 -34.91 -1.59
C SER A 209 -12.35 -35.82 -2.32
N ARG A 210 -11.04 -35.57 -2.25
CA ARG A 210 -10.01 -36.39 -2.92
C ARG A 210 -9.59 -37.62 -2.11
N GLN A 211 -9.68 -37.56 -0.77
CA GLN A 211 -9.30 -38.69 0.08
C GLN A 211 -10.27 -39.87 0.01
N THR A 212 -11.49 -39.68 -0.48
CA THR A 212 -12.47 -40.76 -0.70
C THR A 212 -12.12 -41.67 -1.87
N ASP A 213 -11.35 -41.18 -2.86
CA ASP A 213 -11.03 -41.90 -4.11
C ASP A 213 -9.69 -42.67 -4.07
N GLY A 214 -9.05 -42.81 -2.91
CA GLY A 214 -7.87 -43.66 -2.74
C GLY A 214 -6.59 -43.21 -3.46
N GLN A 215 -6.58 -42.04 -4.11
CA GLN A 215 -5.36 -41.43 -4.65
C GLN A 215 -4.90 -40.25 -3.79
N LEU A 216 -3.80 -40.44 -3.07
CA LEU A 216 -3.05 -39.36 -2.44
C LEU A 216 -2.29 -38.59 -3.53
N ILE A 217 -2.85 -37.49 -4.01
CA ILE A 217 -2.11 -36.49 -4.77
C ILE A 217 -1.92 -35.29 -3.84
N SER A 218 -0.66 -35.00 -3.51
CA SER A 218 -0.30 -33.83 -2.70
C SER A 218 -0.77 -32.55 -3.41
N PRO A 219 -1.56 -31.68 -2.77
CA PRO A 219 -1.88 -30.38 -3.34
C PRO A 219 -0.59 -29.59 -3.47
N SER A 220 -0.33 -29.08 -4.67
CA SER A 220 0.67 -28.04 -4.88
C SER A 220 0.05 -26.76 -4.36
N ILE A 221 0.54 -26.12 -3.29
CA ILE A 221 0.37 -24.67 -3.00
C ILE A 221 1.17 -24.25 -1.73
N SER A 222 1.53 -22.97 -1.76
CA SER A 222 2.50 -22.14 -1.03
C SER A 222 2.74 -22.36 0.48
N PRO A 223 3.99 -22.16 0.95
CA PRO A 223 4.36 -22.33 2.34
C PRO A 223 4.02 -21.11 3.19
N GLY A 224 3.38 -21.34 4.33
CA GLY A 224 3.44 -20.45 5.49
C GLY A 224 2.14 -19.75 5.87
N ARG A 225 1.24 -20.49 6.54
CA ARG A 225 0.48 -20.09 7.74
C ARG A 225 -0.56 -21.17 8.08
N HIS A 226 -0.74 -21.46 9.37
CA HIS A 226 -1.86 -22.20 9.98
C HIS A 226 -2.24 -23.62 9.50
N ILE A 227 -1.53 -24.20 8.53
CA ILE A 227 -1.80 -25.54 8.00
C ILE A 227 -1.80 -26.64 9.08
N ASP A 228 -0.85 -26.60 10.02
CA ASP A 228 -0.76 -27.63 11.06
C ASP A 228 -2.01 -27.67 11.97
N PHE A 229 -2.62 -26.52 12.27
CA PHE A 229 -3.83 -26.47 13.12
C PHE A 229 -5.07 -26.98 12.38
N ILE A 230 -5.15 -26.72 11.06
CA ILE A 230 -6.23 -27.12 10.17
C ILE A 230 -6.27 -28.65 10.00
N PHE A 231 -5.11 -29.28 9.76
CA PHE A 231 -5.02 -30.73 9.61
C PHE A 231 -5.20 -31.51 10.92
N HIS A 232 -4.96 -30.90 12.10
CA HIS A 232 -5.19 -31.56 13.39
C HIS A 232 -6.68 -31.73 13.72
N HIS A 233 -7.56 -30.87 13.21
CA HIS A 233 -9.02 -30.93 13.44
C HIS A 233 -9.75 -31.73 12.34
N MET A 234 -9.10 -31.97 11.21
CA MET A 234 -9.61 -32.88 10.17
C MET A 234 -9.20 -34.31 10.47
N THR A 235 -10.08 -35.05 11.15
CA THR A 235 -9.98 -36.52 11.14
C THR A 235 -10.36 -37.02 9.75
N LYS A 236 -9.91 -38.24 9.37
CA LYS A 236 -10.04 -38.88 8.04
C LYS A 236 -11.45 -38.88 7.39
N SER A 237 -12.48 -38.33 8.04
CA SER A 237 -13.85 -38.28 7.53
C SER A 237 -14.69 -37.08 7.99
N ASN A 238 -14.16 -36.13 8.79
CA ASN A 238 -14.96 -35.06 9.39
C ASN A 238 -14.23 -33.70 9.34
N ILE A 239 -14.99 -32.62 9.08
CA ILE A 239 -14.51 -31.23 9.08
C ILE A 239 -15.07 -30.51 10.32
N ASP A 240 -14.24 -29.81 11.08
CA ASP A 240 -14.67 -29.07 12.28
C ASP A 240 -14.34 -27.57 12.17
N PHE A 241 -15.40 -26.77 12.12
CA PHE A 241 -15.39 -25.31 12.17
C PHE A 241 -15.99 -24.78 13.48
N SER A 242 -16.04 -25.61 14.52
CA SER A 242 -16.61 -25.19 15.80
C SER A 242 -15.91 -23.95 16.37
N GLY A 243 -16.71 -22.98 16.82
CA GLY A 243 -16.22 -21.71 17.38
C GLY A 243 -15.51 -20.77 16.40
N LYS A 244 -15.54 -21.05 15.10
CA LYS A 244 -14.84 -20.24 14.08
C LYS A 244 -15.70 -19.14 13.48
N ASN A 245 -15.06 -18.07 13.05
CA ASN A 245 -15.68 -17.01 12.27
C ASN A 245 -15.56 -17.28 10.77
N LEU A 246 -16.68 -17.57 10.12
CA LEU A 246 -16.79 -17.87 8.69
C LEU A 246 -17.72 -16.86 7.99
N SER A 247 -17.93 -15.71 8.63
CA SER A 247 -18.88 -14.69 8.16
C SER A 247 -18.49 -14.19 6.77
N GLY A 248 -19.46 -14.12 5.87
CA GLY A 248 -19.27 -13.65 4.49
C GLY A 248 -18.64 -14.65 3.52
N LEU A 249 -18.19 -15.83 3.97
CA LEU A 249 -17.67 -16.87 3.09
C LEU A 249 -18.79 -17.60 2.31
N THR A 250 -18.43 -18.27 1.22
CA THR A 250 -19.38 -19.04 0.40
C THR A 250 -19.08 -20.53 0.40
N PHE A 251 -20.11 -21.32 0.66
CA PHE A 251 -20.21 -22.75 0.46
C PHE A 251 -21.16 -23.10 -0.69
N ALA A 252 -21.61 -22.11 -1.49
CA ALA A 252 -22.59 -22.32 -2.54
C ALA A 252 -22.22 -23.48 -3.47
N HIS A 253 -23.21 -24.32 -3.79
CA HIS A 253 -23.05 -25.50 -4.64
C HIS A 253 -22.02 -26.54 -4.14
N THR A 254 -21.68 -26.52 -2.85
CA THR A 254 -20.82 -27.53 -2.24
C THR A 254 -21.61 -28.79 -1.93
N THR A 255 -21.02 -29.96 -2.23
CA THR A 255 -21.52 -31.26 -1.77
C THR A 255 -20.85 -31.66 -0.46
N PHE A 256 -21.60 -31.63 0.63
CA PHE A 256 -21.19 -32.16 1.92
C PHE A 256 -21.36 -33.69 1.93
N ALA A 257 -20.28 -34.40 1.60
CA ALA A 257 -20.17 -35.86 1.65
C ALA A 257 -19.53 -36.39 2.95
N HIS A 258 -19.22 -35.49 3.89
CA HIS A 258 -18.52 -35.77 5.14
C HIS A 258 -19.25 -35.08 6.29
N ASN A 259 -19.04 -35.54 7.54
CA ASN A 259 -19.65 -34.83 8.67
C ASN A 259 -18.97 -33.47 8.84
N VAL A 260 -19.75 -32.41 9.05
CA VAL A 260 -19.23 -31.05 9.25
C VAL A 260 -19.82 -30.44 10.51
N SER A 261 -18.97 -29.97 11.40
CA SER A 261 -19.36 -29.26 12.61
C SER A 261 -19.20 -27.76 12.40
N PHE A 262 -20.29 -27.02 12.56
CA PHE A 262 -20.35 -25.56 12.63
C PHE A 262 -20.77 -25.09 14.03
N VAL A 263 -20.58 -25.93 15.05
CA VAL A 263 -21.10 -25.67 16.40
C VAL A 263 -20.52 -24.38 16.98
N ASN A 264 -21.36 -23.48 17.48
CA ASN A 264 -20.97 -22.16 18.01
C ASN A 264 -20.15 -21.29 17.03
N SER A 265 -20.25 -21.51 15.71
CA SER A 265 -19.54 -20.70 14.70
C SER A 265 -20.30 -19.41 14.36
N MET A 266 -19.59 -18.40 13.85
CA MET A 266 -20.19 -17.20 13.27
C MET A 266 -20.32 -17.38 11.75
N LEU A 267 -21.55 -17.48 11.26
CA LEU A 267 -21.91 -17.71 9.87
C LEU A 267 -22.73 -16.54 9.31
N VAL A 268 -22.42 -15.33 9.76
CA VAL A 268 -23.19 -14.14 9.41
C VAL A 268 -22.97 -13.84 7.93
N ASN A 269 -24.06 -13.71 7.16
CA ASN A 269 -24.04 -13.51 5.70
C ASN A 269 -23.27 -14.59 4.91
N THR A 270 -23.10 -15.79 5.47
CA THR A 270 -22.46 -16.92 4.77
C THR A 270 -23.41 -17.53 3.74
N CYS A 271 -22.91 -17.87 2.55
CA CYS A 271 -23.75 -18.41 1.48
C CYS A 271 -23.72 -19.95 1.46
N PHE A 272 -24.84 -20.61 1.73
CA PHE A 272 -25.03 -22.07 1.57
C PHE A 272 -25.98 -22.40 0.41
N TYR A 273 -26.13 -21.48 -0.55
CA TYR A 273 -27.10 -21.61 -1.62
C TYR A 273 -26.80 -22.84 -2.49
N GLY A 274 -27.82 -23.70 -2.69
CA GLY A 274 -27.68 -24.86 -3.56
C GLY A 274 -26.75 -25.95 -3.03
N CYS A 275 -26.42 -25.97 -1.73
CA CYS A 275 -25.62 -27.03 -1.14
C CYS A 275 -26.31 -28.40 -1.21
N GLU A 276 -25.51 -29.44 -1.42
CA GLU A 276 -25.98 -30.82 -1.46
C GLU A 276 -25.48 -31.57 -0.23
N PHE A 277 -26.36 -32.28 0.45
CA PHE A 277 -26.04 -33.00 1.67
C PHE A 277 -26.27 -34.49 1.44
N ALA A 278 -25.24 -35.30 1.64
CA ALA A 278 -25.39 -36.74 1.50
C ALA A 278 -26.25 -37.33 2.63
N SER A 279 -27.13 -38.27 2.29
CA SER A 279 -28.06 -38.89 3.27
C SER A 279 -27.43 -39.65 4.44
N HIS A 280 -26.11 -39.75 4.53
CA HIS A 280 -25.40 -40.42 5.63
C HIS A 280 -24.56 -39.47 6.47
N VAL A 281 -24.49 -38.18 6.11
CA VAL A 281 -23.67 -37.20 6.80
C VAL A 281 -24.44 -36.46 7.89
N VAL A 282 -23.71 -35.95 8.86
CA VAL A 282 -24.21 -35.05 9.89
C VAL A 282 -23.56 -33.68 9.70
N VAL A 283 -24.37 -32.65 9.48
CA VAL A 283 -23.95 -31.25 9.46
C VAL A 283 -24.61 -30.51 10.62
N ASP A 284 -23.79 -30.01 11.55
CA ASP A 284 -24.25 -29.51 12.83
C ASP A 284 -24.04 -28.00 12.96
N PHE A 285 -25.12 -27.21 12.88
CA PHE A 285 -25.13 -25.76 13.09
C PHE A 285 -25.57 -25.36 14.51
N SER A 286 -25.53 -26.27 15.48
CA SER A 286 -26.02 -25.99 16.82
C SER A 286 -25.26 -24.83 17.49
N GLY A 287 -25.97 -23.85 18.05
CA GLY A 287 -25.37 -22.66 18.68
C GLY A 287 -24.73 -21.66 17.72
N ALA A 288 -24.75 -21.89 16.40
CA ALA A 288 -24.14 -20.99 15.42
C ALA A 288 -24.98 -19.71 15.20
N ASP A 289 -24.32 -18.59 14.86
CA ASP A 289 -25.01 -17.38 14.37
C ASP A 289 -25.13 -17.44 12.84
N VAL A 290 -26.28 -17.88 12.34
CA VAL A 290 -26.59 -18.02 10.91
C VAL A 290 -27.32 -16.79 10.35
N SER A 291 -27.25 -15.64 11.02
CA SER A 291 -27.96 -14.43 10.60
C SER A 291 -27.56 -13.99 9.19
N GLY A 292 -28.53 -13.76 8.32
CA GLY A 292 -28.32 -13.37 6.92
C GLY A 292 -27.78 -14.48 6.01
N ALA A 293 -27.50 -15.68 6.52
CA ALA A 293 -27.04 -16.80 5.70
C ALA A 293 -28.11 -17.26 4.69
N ASP A 294 -27.68 -17.85 3.58
CA ASP A 294 -28.59 -18.29 2.50
C ASP A 294 -28.58 -19.81 2.35
N PHE A 295 -29.66 -20.48 2.75
CA PHE A 295 -29.84 -21.94 2.67
C PHE A 295 -30.86 -22.36 1.60
N ARG A 296 -31.25 -21.47 0.69
CA ARG A 296 -32.20 -21.81 -0.38
C ARG A 296 -31.58 -22.83 -1.34
N GLN A 297 -32.43 -23.64 -1.97
CA GLN A 297 -32.02 -24.69 -2.92
C GLN A 297 -31.12 -25.80 -2.33
N CYS A 298 -30.97 -25.86 -1.01
CA CYS A 298 -30.33 -27.00 -0.36
C CYS A 298 -31.11 -28.29 -0.63
N ARG A 299 -30.41 -29.39 -0.90
CA ARG A 299 -31.05 -30.69 -1.18
C ARG A 299 -30.28 -31.87 -0.62
N CYS A 300 -30.98 -32.98 -0.45
CA CYS A 300 -30.37 -34.27 -0.11
C CYS A 300 -29.97 -35.02 -1.39
N VAL A 301 -28.81 -35.68 -1.37
CA VAL A 301 -28.38 -36.62 -2.42
C VAL A 301 -28.26 -38.04 -1.89
N GLN A 302 -28.82 -39.00 -2.64
CA GLN A 302 -28.59 -40.43 -2.43
C GLN A 302 -27.26 -40.81 -3.09
N GLY A 303 -26.18 -40.67 -2.35
CA GLY A 303 -24.87 -41.14 -2.77
C GLY A 303 -24.06 -41.57 -1.55
N GLY A 304 -23.86 -42.88 -1.40
CA GLY A 304 -22.62 -43.37 -0.78
C GLY A 304 -21.45 -43.13 -1.73
N PRO A 305 -20.21 -43.49 -1.35
CA PRO A 305 -18.98 -43.13 -2.07
C PRO A 305 -18.88 -43.54 -3.55
N ASN A 306 -19.87 -44.22 -4.14
CA ASN A 306 -19.83 -44.78 -5.49
C ASN A 306 -20.97 -44.31 -6.43
N ALA A 307 -21.62 -43.17 -6.20
CA ALA A 307 -22.71 -42.68 -7.07
C ALA A 307 -22.25 -41.84 -8.28
N PHE A 308 -20.94 -41.76 -8.56
CA PHE A 308 -20.42 -41.16 -9.78
C PHE A 308 -20.03 -42.25 -10.78
N GLY A 309 -21.03 -42.76 -11.49
CA GLY A 309 -20.80 -43.67 -12.61
C GLY A 309 -22.08 -43.94 -13.40
N GLY A 310 -22.17 -43.36 -14.60
CA GLY A 310 -23.05 -43.89 -15.66
C GLY A 310 -24.15 -42.95 -16.15
N GLN A 311 -23.88 -42.34 -17.30
CA GLN A 311 -24.76 -42.16 -18.46
C GLN A 311 -26.26 -41.92 -18.25
N SER A 312 -26.67 -40.77 -18.80
CA SER A 312 -27.95 -40.57 -19.47
C SER A 312 -28.41 -41.81 -20.27
N THR A 313 -29.46 -42.50 -19.81
CA THR A 313 -30.39 -43.22 -20.71
C THR A 313 -31.81 -43.25 -20.11
N SER A 314 -32.76 -43.25 -21.03
CA SER A 314 -34.21 -43.14 -20.93
C SER A 314 -34.94 -44.38 -20.40
N SER A 315 -36.11 -44.15 -19.79
CA SER A 315 -37.34 -44.99 -19.76
C SER A 315 -37.24 -46.48 -19.44
N ILE A 316 -37.96 -46.93 -18.39
CA ILE A 316 -38.83 -48.14 -18.35
C ILE A 316 -39.65 -48.13 -17.04
N GLN A 317 -40.94 -48.51 -17.16
CA GLN A 317 -41.89 -48.79 -16.09
C GLN A 317 -41.51 -50.06 -15.28
N GLY A 318 -41.83 -50.09 -13.99
CA GLY A 318 -42.16 -51.35 -13.29
C GLY A 318 -41.65 -51.48 -11.85
N GLY A 319 -42.54 -51.17 -10.89
CA GLY A 319 -42.72 -51.88 -9.61
C GLY A 319 -41.51 -52.16 -8.70
N GLY A 320 -41.38 -51.36 -7.63
CA GLY A 320 -40.58 -51.70 -6.45
C GLY A 320 -40.35 -50.47 -5.57
N GLY A 321 -40.87 -50.47 -4.34
CA GLY A 321 -40.96 -49.30 -3.46
C GLY A 321 -39.64 -48.57 -3.22
N GLY A 322 -39.40 -47.50 -3.97
CA GLY A 322 -38.42 -46.47 -3.68
C GLY A 322 -39.14 -45.23 -3.16
N VAL A 323 -38.69 -44.70 -2.02
CA VAL A 323 -39.18 -43.43 -1.46
C VAL A 323 -38.86 -42.32 -2.46
N MET A 324 -39.83 -41.94 -3.29
CA MET A 324 -39.73 -40.74 -4.13
C MET A 324 -39.66 -39.53 -3.21
N PHE A 325 -38.47 -38.97 -3.03
CA PHE A 325 -38.35 -37.63 -2.47
C PHE A 325 -38.77 -36.62 -3.53
N GLY A 326 -39.73 -35.78 -3.18
CA GLY A 326 -40.22 -34.68 -4.00
C GLY A 326 -39.16 -33.60 -4.21
N SER A 327 -39.60 -32.44 -4.70
CA SER A 327 -38.82 -31.20 -4.88
C SER A 327 -37.70 -31.01 -3.85
N SER A 328 -36.57 -30.41 -4.27
CA SER A 328 -35.34 -30.14 -3.47
C SER A 328 -35.61 -29.80 -1.99
N CYS A 329 -36.59 -28.93 -1.72
CA CYS A 329 -37.01 -28.53 -0.37
C CYS A 329 -37.47 -29.70 0.52
N SER A 330 -38.24 -30.66 -0.01
CA SER A 330 -38.75 -31.82 0.74
C SER A 330 -37.65 -32.77 1.19
N SER A 331 -36.57 -32.85 0.39
CA SER A 331 -35.42 -33.70 0.68
C SER A 331 -34.55 -33.12 1.79
N PHE A 332 -34.40 -31.80 1.86
CA PHE A 332 -33.67 -31.11 2.93
C PHE A 332 -34.43 -31.10 4.26
N ILE A 333 -35.76 -30.92 4.22
CA ILE A 333 -36.64 -31.07 5.39
C ILE A 333 -36.46 -32.44 6.05
N GLN A 334 -36.30 -33.50 5.26
CA GLN A 334 -36.11 -34.83 5.79
C GLN A 334 -34.79 -34.97 6.54
N LEU A 335 -33.70 -34.38 6.05
CA LEU A 335 -32.41 -34.37 6.74
C LEU A 335 -32.51 -33.71 8.11
N ILE A 336 -33.26 -32.59 8.20
CA ILE A 336 -33.51 -31.91 9.47
C ILE A 336 -34.30 -32.82 10.42
N ARG A 337 -35.37 -33.48 9.93
CA ARG A 337 -36.18 -34.41 10.75
C ARG A 337 -35.40 -35.64 11.21
N MET A 338 -34.45 -36.11 10.41
CA MET A 338 -33.56 -37.24 10.73
C MET A 338 -32.37 -36.84 11.63
N ASN A 339 -32.31 -35.58 12.11
CA ASN A 339 -31.17 -35.02 12.87
C ASN A 339 -29.83 -35.09 12.14
N GLN A 340 -29.86 -35.13 10.80
CA GLN A 340 -28.67 -35.10 9.95
C GLN A 340 -28.22 -33.66 9.68
N VAL A 341 -29.17 -32.71 9.62
CA VAL A 341 -28.85 -31.28 9.63
C VAL A 341 -29.47 -30.66 10.86
N LYS A 342 -28.66 -30.09 11.75
CA LYS A 342 -29.11 -29.58 13.04
C LYS A 342 -28.91 -28.07 13.15
N PHE A 343 -29.84 -27.39 13.81
CA PHE A 343 -29.79 -25.93 14.06
C PHE A 343 -30.12 -25.59 15.53
N LEU A 344 -29.92 -26.54 16.46
CA LEU A 344 -30.37 -26.38 17.84
C LEU A 344 -29.62 -25.25 18.55
N GLY A 345 -30.33 -24.27 19.10
CA GLY A 345 -29.75 -23.08 19.71
C GLY A 345 -29.16 -22.07 18.72
N ALA A 346 -29.38 -22.23 17.41
CA ALA A 346 -28.79 -21.37 16.40
C ALA A 346 -29.50 -20.00 16.34
N LYS A 347 -28.71 -18.93 16.36
CA LYS A 347 -29.22 -17.57 16.21
C LYS A 347 -29.49 -17.29 14.73
N HIS A 348 -30.73 -16.89 14.42
CA HIS A 348 -31.17 -16.55 13.08
C HIS A 348 -31.80 -15.15 13.08
N ILE A 349 -31.24 -14.22 12.32
CA ILE A 349 -31.89 -12.95 11.93
C ILE A 349 -31.74 -12.77 10.42
N GLY A 350 -32.84 -12.66 9.68
CA GLY A 350 -32.81 -12.43 8.23
C GLY A 350 -32.20 -13.56 7.39
N THR A 351 -32.01 -14.76 7.95
CA THR A 351 -31.56 -15.95 7.22
C THR A 351 -32.58 -16.34 6.15
N LYS A 352 -32.09 -16.77 4.99
CA LYS A 352 -32.92 -17.11 3.83
C LYS A 352 -33.07 -18.62 3.74
N PHE A 353 -34.25 -19.13 4.09
CA PHE A 353 -34.65 -20.52 3.83
C PHE A 353 -35.76 -20.56 2.78
N ASP A 354 -35.97 -21.73 2.17
CA ASP A 354 -37.23 -21.95 1.46
C ASP A 354 -38.38 -21.90 2.48
N PRO A 355 -39.53 -21.26 2.17
CA PRO A 355 -40.58 -20.95 3.16
C PRO A 355 -41.10 -22.15 3.94
N THR A 356 -41.08 -23.34 3.35
CA THR A 356 -41.58 -24.60 3.95
C THR A 356 -40.65 -25.21 5.01
N ILE A 357 -39.42 -24.71 5.12
CA ILE A 357 -38.40 -25.27 6.01
C ILE A 357 -38.45 -24.63 7.40
N LEU A 358 -38.81 -23.35 7.50
CA LEU A 358 -38.79 -22.58 8.75
C LEU A 358 -39.65 -23.21 9.85
N ASP A 359 -40.81 -23.78 9.49
CA ASP A 359 -41.72 -24.42 10.46
C ASP A 359 -41.17 -25.74 11.04
N VAL A 360 -40.14 -26.31 10.42
CA VAL A 360 -39.56 -27.61 10.81
C VAL A 360 -38.28 -27.44 11.62
N ILE A 361 -37.59 -26.32 11.46
CA ILE A 361 -36.33 -26.07 12.16
C ILE A 361 -36.61 -25.72 13.62
N LYS A 362 -35.91 -26.40 14.53
CA LYS A 362 -35.78 -25.98 15.92
C LYS A 362 -34.51 -25.17 16.05
N PHE A 363 -34.66 -23.85 16.06
CA PHE A 363 -33.61 -22.92 16.43
C PHE A 363 -33.33 -22.96 17.91
#